data_AF-A0A3S3QIP8-F1
#
_entry.id   AF-A0A3S3QIP8-F1
#
_cell.length_a   1.000
_cell.length_b   1.000
_cell.length_c   1.000
_cell.angle_alpha   90.00
_cell.angle_beta   90.00
_cell.angle_gamma   90.00
#
_symmetry.space_group_name_H-M   'P 1'
#
loop_
_entity.id
_entity.type
_entity.pdbx_description
1 polymer ?
#
loop_
_entity_poly.entity_id
_entity_poly.type
_entity_poly.pdbx_seq_one_letter_code
_entity_poly.pdbx_strand_id
1 'polypeptide(L)'
;MQGISAIGSPKRYPEMARLADAMPVILFTLISDDFLLYPRVLASKLNEKSRLLILCSPSNPTGSVYPKKLLEEIADIVEKHPRLLVLSDEMYEHIIYPPAKHISFASLPSMWERTLTVNGLSKSFGFLSSACSLCTSSEDPAIITTLLIIQDSVRLNKRIENLMTCEEEESFSTGTKVGASSSESGMQEPVQEDASVVTTIDTRGLESNWVTSIKERLRIWRGRPKASSESISCSIHRVTHCLRQSNEKVYDPQLISIGPLHYEKRKSQLQAMEEYKWRCLDNILSRSREGSLERYLAAVKELEERARKCYSEVIPLDSNSFAEMMVLDACFMIEFFRRDNNEDPIFQLKWLKLALTADIMMMLENQIPFFILHRLFDLIDDSRPHSIQEMATILFPDILDSTVLEKIRESNIQIQHLLHLMHASFILKVEEKCSGTSVFQRIPSASKLKDAGIKFKERTEKKDILDIFAIKFEKGSIEIPSIQFWDRANLIFLNLIAFEQCYCPCKKYVTAYAAFMNCLICNSKDVEILCREGIIDNWVGSDGDMAALFNNMARELTVYEDDFYLSGICKEINQYCESTWPKLRATLVHDYFKNPWAIVSFLAALLLLLLTITQTFFSSFPKFAYGK
;
A
#
# COMPACT_ATOMS: atom_id res chain seq x y z
N MET A 1 -13.69 -11.63 -29.82
CA MET A 1 -13.50 -10.58 -30.86
C MET A 1 -12.04 -10.58 -31.37
N GLN A 2 -11.67 -9.93 -32.47
CA GLN A 2 -10.25 -9.64 -32.77
C GLN A 2 -10.03 -8.12 -32.82
N GLY A 3 -9.15 -7.60 -31.95
CA GLY A 3 -8.75 -6.19 -31.92
C GLY A 3 -7.38 -6.05 -32.55
N ILE A 4 -7.22 -5.20 -33.56
CA ILE A 4 -5.93 -5.01 -34.25
C ILE A 4 -5.27 -3.76 -33.68
N SER A 5 -4.07 -3.92 -33.10
CA SER A 5 -3.26 -2.83 -32.53
C SER A 5 -1.95 -2.72 -33.28
N ALA A 6 -1.61 -1.53 -33.79
CA ALA A 6 -0.29 -1.26 -34.35
C ALA A 6 0.71 -0.83 -33.27
N ILE A 7 1.93 -1.37 -33.30
CA ILE A 7 2.98 -1.09 -32.33
C ILE A 7 3.48 0.35 -32.50
N GLY A 8 2.95 1.16 -31.60
CA GLY A 8 3.49 2.39 -31.04
C GLY A 8 2.64 2.74 -29.82
N SER A 9 2.22 1.73 -29.06
CA SER A 9 1.00 1.80 -28.25
C SER A 9 1.28 1.51 -26.77
N PRO A 10 0.63 2.19 -25.80
CA PRO A 10 0.80 1.94 -24.37
C PRO A 10 0.59 0.45 -24.04
N LYS A 11 1.32 -0.08 -23.07
CA LYS A 11 1.22 -1.47 -22.56
C LYS A 11 -0.21 -1.95 -22.23
N ARG A 12 -1.21 -1.07 -22.26
CA ARG A 12 -2.59 -1.29 -21.83
C ARG A 12 -3.55 -1.78 -22.92
N TYR A 13 -3.37 -1.46 -24.21
CA TYR A 13 -4.37 -1.86 -25.22
C TYR A 13 -4.54 -3.37 -25.41
N PRO A 14 -3.49 -4.20 -25.43
CA PRO A 14 -3.66 -5.64 -25.55
C PRO A 14 -4.43 -6.23 -24.36
N GLU A 15 -4.21 -5.72 -23.15
CA GLU A 15 -4.94 -6.17 -21.95
C GLU A 15 -6.40 -5.70 -21.95
N MET A 16 -6.67 -4.46 -22.36
CA MET A 16 -8.05 -3.97 -22.53
C MET A 16 -8.83 -4.79 -23.55
N ALA A 17 -8.18 -5.21 -24.64
CA ALA A 17 -8.77 -6.13 -25.59
C ALA A 17 -9.10 -7.49 -24.95
N ARG A 18 -8.17 -8.09 -24.19
CA ARG A 18 -8.40 -9.38 -23.50
C ARG A 18 -9.50 -9.30 -22.47
N LEU A 19 -9.61 -8.19 -21.74
CA LEU A 19 -10.68 -7.96 -20.75
C LEU A 19 -12.06 -7.90 -21.40
N ALA A 20 -12.14 -7.50 -22.67
CA ALA A 20 -13.36 -7.52 -23.48
C ALA A 20 -13.55 -8.83 -24.28
N ASP A 21 -12.86 -9.92 -23.90
CA ASP A 21 -12.82 -11.20 -24.63
C ASP A 21 -12.47 -11.04 -26.12
N ALA A 22 -11.64 -10.04 -26.43
CA ALA A 22 -11.06 -9.80 -27.74
C ALA A 22 -9.62 -10.32 -27.80
N MET A 23 -9.28 -10.92 -28.93
CA MET A 23 -7.96 -11.40 -29.27
C MET A 23 -7.15 -10.25 -29.88
N PRO A 24 -6.09 -9.77 -29.21
CA PRO A 24 -5.25 -8.73 -29.76
C PRO A 24 -4.41 -9.27 -30.93
N VAL A 25 -4.43 -8.55 -32.04
CA VAL A 25 -3.63 -8.79 -33.25
C VAL A 25 -2.66 -7.63 -33.37
N ILE A 26 -1.38 -7.91 -33.18
CA ILE A 26 -0.35 -6.87 -33.10
C ILE A 26 0.31 -6.65 -34.48
N LEU A 27 0.28 -5.40 -34.97
CA LEU A 27 0.96 -4.98 -36.21
C LEU A 27 2.30 -4.35 -35.84
N PHE A 28 3.39 -5.05 -36.13
CA PHE A 28 4.75 -4.55 -35.86
C PHE A 28 5.13 -3.48 -36.88
N THR A 29 5.69 -2.37 -36.41
CA THR A 29 6.29 -1.30 -37.21
C THR A 29 7.79 -1.26 -36.96
N LEU A 30 8.56 -0.69 -37.88
CA LEU A 30 10.03 -0.64 -37.81
C LEU A 30 10.50 0.77 -37.47
N ILE A 31 11.68 0.87 -36.86
CA ILE A 31 12.33 2.15 -36.58
C ILE A 31 12.71 2.90 -37.86
N SER A 32 13.03 2.17 -38.94
CA SER A 32 13.32 2.75 -40.26
C SER A 32 12.14 3.50 -40.88
N ASP A 33 10.94 3.20 -40.38
CA ASP A 33 9.66 3.71 -40.85
C ASP A 33 9.05 4.74 -39.87
N ASP A 34 9.87 5.29 -38.97
CA ASP A 34 9.44 6.14 -37.85
C ASP A 34 8.30 5.51 -37.03
N PHE A 35 8.27 4.18 -36.92
CA PHE A 35 7.21 3.42 -36.25
C PHE A 35 5.79 3.67 -36.78
N LEU A 36 5.64 4.22 -37.99
CA LEU A 36 4.35 4.49 -38.60
C LEU A 36 3.72 3.20 -39.17
N LEU A 37 2.39 3.09 -39.06
CA LEU A 37 1.64 2.00 -39.66
C LEU A 37 1.45 2.23 -41.16
N TYR A 38 2.07 1.38 -41.99
CA TYR A 38 1.82 1.40 -43.43
C TYR A 38 0.55 0.62 -43.84
N PRO A 39 -0.24 1.14 -44.79
CA PRO A 39 -1.48 0.53 -45.29
C PRO A 39 -1.34 -0.92 -45.74
N ARG A 40 -0.18 -1.29 -46.32
CA ARG A 40 0.10 -2.67 -46.78
C ARG A 40 0.10 -3.69 -45.64
N VAL A 41 0.66 -3.30 -44.49
CA VAL A 41 0.72 -4.16 -43.30
C VAL A 41 -0.68 -4.35 -42.72
N LEU A 42 -1.45 -3.25 -42.64
CA LEU A 42 -2.84 -3.29 -42.20
C LEU A 42 -3.68 -4.21 -43.09
N ALA A 43 -3.65 -4.01 -44.41
CA ALA A 43 -4.42 -4.82 -45.37
C ALA A 43 -4.09 -6.33 -45.27
N SER A 44 -2.83 -6.70 -45.02
CA SER A 44 -2.39 -8.09 -44.91
C SER A 44 -2.94 -8.85 -43.68
N LYS A 45 -3.41 -8.11 -42.65
CA LYS A 45 -3.86 -8.68 -41.36
C LYS A 45 -5.36 -8.54 -41.14
N LEU A 46 -6.06 -7.77 -41.97
CA LEU A 46 -7.50 -7.65 -41.90
C LEU A 46 -8.19 -8.95 -42.31
N ASN A 47 -9.24 -9.29 -41.57
CA ASN A 47 -10.10 -10.45 -41.80
C ASN A 47 -11.53 -10.14 -41.34
N GLU A 48 -12.47 -11.05 -41.58
CA GLU A 48 -13.88 -10.86 -41.20
C GLU A 48 -14.14 -10.72 -39.69
N LYS A 49 -13.19 -11.13 -38.83
CA LYS A 49 -13.27 -11.01 -37.37
C LYS A 49 -12.73 -9.67 -36.85
N SER A 50 -12.09 -8.88 -37.71
CA SER A 50 -11.48 -7.59 -37.37
C SER A 50 -12.57 -6.57 -37.03
N ARG A 51 -12.55 -6.05 -35.80
CA ARG A 51 -13.63 -5.18 -35.29
C ARG A 51 -13.15 -3.78 -34.90
N LEU A 52 -11.96 -3.66 -34.33
CA LEU A 52 -11.45 -2.40 -33.82
C LEU A 52 -9.98 -2.23 -34.24
N LEU A 53 -9.67 -1.10 -34.87
CA LEU A 53 -8.32 -0.62 -35.13
C LEU A 53 -8.00 0.47 -34.11
N ILE A 54 -6.86 0.38 -33.44
CA ILE A 54 -6.41 1.41 -32.49
C ILE A 54 -5.27 2.22 -33.11
N LEU A 55 -5.44 3.54 -33.20
CA LEU A 55 -4.44 4.50 -33.64
C LEU A 55 -4.11 5.46 -32.50
N CYS A 56 -2.82 5.66 -32.23
CA CYS A 56 -2.34 6.59 -31.20
C CYS A 56 -1.43 7.63 -31.87
N SER A 57 -1.85 8.89 -31.89
CA SER A 57 -1.13 9.98 -32.56
C SER A 57 -1.37 11.31 -31.83
N PRO A 58 -0.32 12.01 -31.36
CA PRO A 58 1.07 11.58 -31.26
C PRO A 58 1.26 10.31 -30.42
N SER A 59 2.12 9.40 -30.89
CA SER A 59 2.27 8.05 -30.34
C SER A 59 3.00 8.01 -29.01
N ASN A 60 2.55 7.16 -28.09
CA ASN A 60 3.29 6.73 -26.90
C ASN A 60 3.53 5.21 -26.98
N PRO A 61 4.79 4.73 -27.04
CA PRO A 61 6.01 5.39 -26.57
C PRO A 61 6.87 6.09 -27.63
N THR A 62 6.50 6.03 -28.91
CA THR A 62 7.44 6.35 -30.00
C THR A 62 7.60 7.83 -30.30
N GLY A 63 6.64 8.66 -29.91
CA GLY A 63 6.59 10.09 -30.23
C GLY A 63 6.19 10.38 -31.68
N SER A 64 5.93 9.37 -32.50
CA SER A 64 5.60 9.53 -33.92
C SER A 64 4.25 10.20 -34.13
N VAL A 65 4.18 11.09 -35.12
CA VAL A 65 2.96 11.80 -35.52
C VAL A 65 2.59 11.37 -36.92
N TYR A 66 1.35 10.94 -37.11
CA TYR A 66 0.89 10.46 -38.41
C TYR A 66 0.67 11.62 -39.41
N PRO A 67 1.29 11.57 -40.61
CA PRO A 67 1.03 12.55 -41.66
C PRO A 67 -0.37 12.39 -42.25
N LYS A 68 -0.97 13.50 -42.72
CA LYS A 68 -2.32 13.51 -43.34
C LYS A 68 -2.50 12.44 -44.40
N LYS A 69 -1.57 12.39 -45.35
CA LYS A 69 -1.60 11.47 -46.50
C LYS A 69 -1.64 10.01 -46.06
N LEU A 70 -0.91 9.66 -44.99
CA LEU A 70 -0.88 8.30 -44.48
C LEU A 70 -2.20 7.93 -43.79
N LEU A 71 -2.79 8.87 -43.04
CA LEU A 71 -4.10 8.64 -42.42
C LEU A 71 -5.22 8.52 -43.46
N GLU A 72 -5.16 9.28 -44.57
CA GLU A 72 -6.07 9.14 -45.72
C GLU A 72 -5.96 7.74 -46.33
N GLU A 73 -4.75 7.22 -46.57
CA GLU A 73 -4.56 5.86 -47.09
C GLU A 73 -5.06 4.76 -46.11
N ILE A 74 -4.99 4.99 -44.80
CA ILE A 74 -5.57 4.09 -43.78
C ILE A 74 -7.10 4.19 -43.80
N ALA A 75 -7.65 5.39 -43.91
CA ALA A 75 -9.09 5.62 -43.99
C ALA A 75 -9.72 4.90 -45.19
N ASP A 76 -9.07 4.93 -46.35
CA ASP A 76 -9.50 4.21 -47.56
C ASP A 76 -9.60 2.69 -47.35
N ILE A 77 -8.76 2.11 -46.47
CA ILE A 77 -8.82 0.68 -46.11
C ILE A 77 -9.95 0.43 -45.12
N VAL A 78 -10.11 1.30 -44.13
CA VAL A 78 -11.16 1.19 -43.11
C VAL A 78 -12.54 1.28 -43.75
N GLU A 79 -12.73 2.19 -44.70
CA GLU A 79 -14.00 2.38 -45.42
C GLU A 79 -14.46 1.10 -46.15
N LYS A 80 -13.53 0.32 -46.69
CA LYS A 80 -13.83 -0.97 -47.36
C LYS A 80 -14.31 -2.06 -46.40
N HIS A 81 -14.16 -1.88 -45.08
CA HIS A 81 -14.51 -2.87 -44.07
C HIS A 81 -15.67 -2.35 -43.20
N PRO A 82 -16.94 -2.65 -43.55
CA PRO A 82 -18.09 -2.03 -42.91
C PRO A 82 -18.22 -2.32 -41.41
N ARG A 83 -17.59 -3.39 -40.91
CA ARG A 83 -17.59 -3.75 -39.49
C ARG A 83 -16.45 -3.12 -38.68
N LEU A 84 -15.44 -2.54 -39.31
CA LEU A 84 -14.25 -2.03 -38.65
C LEU A 84 -14.51 -0.64 -38.09
N LEU A 85 -14.27 -0.48 -36.79
CA LEU A 85 -14.26 0.80 -36.08
C LEU A 85 -12.83 1.24 -35.80
N VAL A 86 -12.62 2.53 -35.60
CA VAL A 86 -11.32 3.11 -35.24
C VAL A 86 -11.40 3.75 -33.86
N LEU A 87 -10.48 3.40 -32.98
CA LEU A 87 -10.21 4.11 -31.73
C LEU A 87 -9.03 5.04 -31.96
N SER A 88 -9.29 6.35 -32.06
CA SER A 88 -8.27 7.39 -32.20
C SER A 88 -7.90 7.93 -30.81
N ASP A 89 -6.75 7.51 -30.29
CA ASP A 89 -6.17 8.05 -29.07
C ASP A 89 -5.33 9.29 -29.39
N GLU A 90 -5.90 10.45 -29.06
CA GLU A 90 -5.37 11.78 -29.37
C GLU A 90 -4.90 12.49 -28.08
N MET A 91 -4.55 11.73 -27.03
CA MET A 91 -4.12 12.24 -25.71
C MET A 91 -2.98 13.27 -25.76
N TYR A 92 -2.12 13.17 -26.76
CA TYR A 92 -0.92 13.98 -26.90
C TYR A 92 -1.07 15.09 -27.94
N GLU A 93 -2.29 15.41 -28.41
CA GLU A 93 -2.50 16.35 -29.54
C GLU A 93 -1.80 17.71 -29.38
N HIS A 94 -1.67 18.20 -28.15
CA HIS A 94 -1.04 19.49 -27.84
C HIS A 94 0.48 19.39 -27.59
N ILE A 95 1.02 18.17 -27.43
CA ILE A 95 2.46 17.92 -27.27
C ILE A 95 3.02 17.50 -28.64
N ILE A 96 3.17 18.50 -29.52
CA ILE A 96 3.65 18.31 -30.88
C ILE A 96 4.78 19.30 -31.20
N TYR A 97 5.82 18.83 -31.86
CA TYR A 97 6.96 19.65 -32.25
C TYR A 97 6.86 20.06 -33.73
N PRO A 98 6.93 21.38 -34.05
CA PRO A 98 6.97 21.84 -35.45
C PRO A 98 8.11 21.16 -36.24
N PRO A 99 7.92 20.79 -37.53
CA PRO A 99 6.82 21.17 -38.41
C PRO A 99 5.60 20.23 -38.38
N ALA A 100 5.57 19.22 -37.51
CA ALA A 100 4.47 18.26 -37.45
C ALA A 100 3.15 18.93 -37.02
N LYS A 101 2.03 18.45 -37.56
CA LYS A 101 0.68 18.90 -37.19
C LYS A 101 -0.19 17.69 -36.87
N HIS A 102 -0.94 17.79 -35.78
CA HIS A 102 -1.93 16.78 -35.39
C HIS A 102 -3.15 16.88 -36.31
N ILE A 103 -3.71 15.72 -36.67
CA ILE A 103 -4.88 15.61 -37.53
C ILE A 103 -5.78 14.56 -36.89
N SER A 104 -6.94 14.99 -36.42
CA SER A 104 -7.91 14.07 -35.84
C SER A 104 -8.43 13.11 -36.89
N PHE A 105 -8.41 11.81 -36.59
CA PHE A 105 -8.81 10.79 -37.56
C PHE A 105 -10.28 10.91 -37.96
N ALA A 106 -11.12 11.34 -37.02
CA ALA A 106 -12.54 11.61 -37.25
C ALA A 106 -12.81 12.75 -38.25
N SER A 107 -11.82 13.61 -38.54
CA SER A 107 -11.95 14.70 -39.52
C SER A 107 -11.81 14.26 -40.97
N LEU A 108 -11.41 13.01 -41.22
CA LEU A 108 -11.22 12.46 -42.55
C LEU A 108 -12.56 12.07 -43.21
N PRO A 109 -12.64 12.07 -44.55
CA PRO A 109 -13.85 11.67 -45.28
C PRO A 109 -14.34 10.29 -44.84
N SER A 110 -15.66 10.15 -44.64
CA SER A 110 -16.32 8.90 -44.22
C SER A 110 -15.86 8.32 -42.87
N MET A 111 -14.95 8.95 -42.13
CA MET A 111 -14.40 8.41 -40.88
C MET A 111 -15.12 8.91 -39.63
N TRP A 112 -15.91 9.98 -39.72
CA TRP A 112 -16.69 10.50 -38.58
C TRP A 112 -17.50 9.40 -37.92
N GLU A 113 -18.38 8.72 -38.66
CA GLU A 113 -19.32 7.69 -38.18
C GLU A 113 -18.68 6.45 -37.56
N ARG A 114 -17.38 6.24 -37.75
CA ARG A 114 -16.67 4.99 -37.40
C ARG A 114 -15.53 5.22 -36.40
N THR A 115 -15.34 6.45 -35.94
CA THR A 115 -14.20 6.83 -35.09
C THR A 115 -14.65 7.16 -33.66
N LEU A 116 -14.07 6.46 -32.69
CA LEU A 116 -14.12 6.77 -31.28
C LEU A 116 -12.87 7.61 -30.95
N THR A 117 -13.05 8.89 -30.65
CA THR A 117 -11.94 9.80 -30.35
C THR A 117 -11.77 9.91 -28.84
N VAL A 118 -10.58 9.59 -28.34
CA VAL A 118 -10.24 9.66 -26.92
C VAL A 118 -9.28 10.80 -26.69
N ASN A 119 -9.69 11.75 -25.85
CA ASN A 119 -8.89 12.91 -25.45
C ASN A 119 -9.09 13.24 -23.95
N GLY A 120 -8.36 14.20 -23.40
CA GLY A 120 -8.31 14.43 -21.96
C GLY A 120 -7.23 15.42 -21.54
N LEU A 121 -7.38 15.93 -20.32
CA LEU A 121 -6.64 17.11 -19.86
C LEU A 121 -5.26 16.77 -19.25
N SER A 122 -5.03 15.50 -18.92
CA SER A 122 -3.90 15.11 -18.07
C SER A 122 -2.52 15.33 -18.70
N LYS A 123 -2.40 15.21 -20.03
CA LYS A 123 -1.11 15.36 -20.73
C LYS A 123 -0.87 16.79 -21.18
N SER A 124 -1.87 17.39 -21.81
CA SER A 124 -1.75 18.73 -22.39
C SER A 124 -1.64 19.86 -21.36
N PHE A 125 -2.22 19.69 -20.17
CA PHE A 125 -2.29 20.76 -19.15
C PHE A 125 -1.64 20.40 -17.82
N GLY A 126 -0.94 19.26 -17.73
CA GLY A 126 -0.21 18.86 -16.50
C GLY A 126 -1.11 18.43 -15.32
N PHE A 127 -2.42 18.26 -15.53
CA PHE A 127 -3.35 17.79 -14.50
C PHE A 127 -3.25 16.27 -14.31
N LEU A 128 -2.20 15.81 -13.63
CA LEU A 128 -2.01 14.39 -13.29
C LEU A 128 -3.01 13.87 -12.24
N SER A 129 -3.65 14.76 -11.47
CA SER A 129 -4.54 14.42 -10.35
C SER A 129 -6.05 14.54 -10.64
N SER A 130 -6.43 15.08 -11.80
CA SER A 130 -7.84 15.23 -12.20
C SER A 130 -8.15 14.17 -13.26
N ALA A 131 -8.88 13.12 -12.90
CA ALA A 131 -9.32 12.07 -13.84
C ALA A 131 -10.40 12.60 -14.79
N CYS A 132 -10.03 13.53 -15.68
CA CYS A 132 -10.90 14.14 -16.67
C CYS A 132 -10.44 13.71 -18.07
N SER A 133 -11.06 12.64 -18.58
CA SER A 133 -10.90 12.16 -19.94
C SER A 133 -12.26 12.26 -20.64
N LEU A 134 -12.26 12.82 -21.85
CA LEU A 134 -13.44 12.98 -22.69
C LEU A 134 -13.32 12.01 -23.87
N CYS A 135 -14.30 11.11 -24.00
CA CYS A 135 -14.45 10.30 -25.19
C CYS A 135 -15.58 10.91 -26.02
N THR A 136 -15.30 11.28 -27.26
CA THR A 136 -16.31 11.72 -28.23
C THR A 136 -16.46 10.63 -29.29
N SER A 137 -17.70 10.28 -29.60
CA SER A 137 -18.02 9.35 -30.70
C SER A 137 -19.12 9.91 -31.57
N SER A 138 -19.17 9.43 -32.80
CA SER A 138 -20.19 9.76 -33.78
C SER A 138 -21.56 9.15 -33.48
N GLU A 139 -22.54 9.60 -34.25
CA GLU A 139 -24.00 9.57 -34.11
C GLU A 139 -24.70 8.24 -33.82
N ASP A 140 -24.02 7.09 -33.69
CA ASP A 140 -24.70 5.83 -33.33
C ASP A 140 -25.10 5.88 -31.84
N PRO A 141 -26.39 6.13 -31.53
CA PRO A 141 -26.82 6.30 -30.15
C PRO A 141 -26.61 5.02 -29.37
N ALA A 142 -26.61 3.85 -30.02
CA ALA A 142 -26.44 2.58 -29.35
C ALA A 142 -25.06 2.43 -28.70
N ILE A 143 -23.98 2.93 -29.33
CA ILE A 143 -22.62 2.81 -28.79
C ILE A 143 -22.45 3.78 -27.60
N ILE A 144 -22.90 5.03 -27.75
CA ILE A 144 -22.85 6.03 -26.66
C ILE A 144 -23.73 5.58 -25.49
N THR A 145 -24.96 5.17 -25.75
CA THR A 145 -25.87 4.69 -24.71
C THR A 145 -25.31 3.45 -24.02
N THR A 146 -24.71 2.51 -24.75
CA THR A 146 -24.07 1.34 -24.12
C THR A 146 -22.85 1.76 -23.28
N LEU A 147 -22.02 2.69 -23.76
CA LEU A 147 -20.90 3.23 -22.99
C LEU A 147 -21.36 3.95 -21.72
N LEU A 148 -22.43 4.75 -21.81
CA LEU A 148 -23.05 5.42 -20.66
C LEU A 148 -23.65 4.41 -19.68
N ILE A 149 -24.35 3.38 -20.17
CA ILE A 149 -24.89 2.29 -19.34
C ILE A 149 -23.76 1.55 -18.62
N ILE A 150 -22.65 1.25 -19.29
CA ILE A 150 -21.48 0.60 -18.67
C ILE A 150 -20.81 1.54 -17.67
N GLN A 151 -20.68 2.83 -17.99
CA GLN A 151 -20.12 3.83 -17.08
C GLN A 151 -20.99 3.99 -15.83
N ASP A 152 -22.32 4.01 -16.00
CA ASP A 152 -23.28 4.12 -14.93
C ASP A 152 -23.36 2.83 -14.12
N SER A 153 -23.23 1.64 -14.71
CA SER A 153 -23.17 0.38 -13.98
C SER A 153 -21.88 0.23 -13.18
N VAL A 154 -20.74 0.72 -13.68
CA VAL A 154 -19.49 0.81 -12.90
C VAL A 154 -19.62 1.83 -11.77
N ARG A 155 -20.24 2.99 -12.02
CA ARG A 155 -20.55 3.97 -10.96
C ARG A 155 -21.53 3.43 -9.94
N LEU A 156 -22.53 2.65 -10.38
CA LEU A 156 -23.54 2.05 -9.53
C LEU A 156 -22.94 0.94 -8.69
N ASN A 157 -22.11 0.06 -9.26
CA ASN A 157 -21.38 -0.95 -8.49
C ASN A 157 -20.45 -0.31 -7.47
N LYS A 158 -19.76 0.78 -7.82
CA LYS A 158 -18.94 1.52 -6.86
C LYS A 158 -19.78 2.22 -5.79
N ARG A 159 -20.99 2.67 -6.13
CA ARG A 159 -21.97 3.20 -5.15
C ARG A 159 -22.58 2.10 -4.30
N ILE A 160 -22.82 0.91 -4.84
CA ILE A 160 -23.35 -0.25 -4.12
C ILE A 160 -22.28 -0.80 -3.18
N GLU A 161 -21.00 -0.88 -3.59
CA GLU A 161 -19.90 -1.15 -2.67
C GLU A 161 -19.85 -0.12 -1.54
N ASN A 162 -19.96 1.17 -1.87
CA ASN A 162 -19.99 2.25 -0.86
C ASN A 162 -21.28 2.24 -0.01
N LEU A 163 -22.40 1.72 -0.51
CA LEU A 163 -23.67 1.62 0.21
C LEU A 163 -23.73 0.35 1.05
N MET A 164 -23.15 -0.76 0.61
CA MET A 164 -22.99 -1.98 1.40
C MET A 164 -22.06 -1.74 2.59
N THR A 165 -21.06 -0.84 2.45
CA THR A 165 -20.30 -0.33 3.59
C THR A 165 -21.09 0.62 4.52
N CYS A 166 -22.24 1.14 4.08
CA CYS A 166 -23.12 2.03 4.86
C CYS A 166 -24.35 1.31 5.45
N GLU A 167 -24.89 0.27 4.82
CA GLU A 167 -26.05 -0.49 5.34
C GLU A 167 -25.70 -1.36 6.55
N GLU A 168 -24.42 -1.73 6.73
CA GLU A 168 -23.93 -2.28 8.01
C GLU A 168 -24.00 -1.25 9.16
N GLU A 169 -24.09 0.07 8.87
CA GLU A 169 -24.24 1.12 9.89
C GLU A 169 -25.69 1.28 10.40
N GLU A 170 -26.73 0.87 9.65
CA GLU A 170 -28.14 1.11 10.04
C GLU A 170 -28.80 -0.06 10.80
N SER A 171 -28.32 -1.31 10.66
CA SER A 171 -28.90 -2.45 11.37
C SER A 171 -28.58 -2.52 12.87
N PHE A 172 -27.71 -1.64 13.41
CA PHE A 172 -27.34 -1.64 14.82
C PHE A 172 -28.15 -0.68 15.72
N SER A 173 -29.14 0.05 15.18
CA SER A 173 -29.80 1.14 15.91
C SER A 173 -31.26 0.91 16.36
N THR A 174 -31.88 -0.25 16.09
CA THR A 174 -33.26 -0.51 16.58
C THR A 174 -33.43 -1.90 17.19
N GLY A 175 -33.40 -1.96 18.52
CA GLY A 175 -33.61 -3.19 19.29
C GLY A 175 -33.61 -2.98 20.80
N THR A 176 -34.73 -2.46 21.30
CA THR A 176 -35.04 -2.12 22.70
C THR A 176 -34.78 -3.27 23.69
N LYS A 177 -34.14 -2.96 24.82
CA LYS A 177 -34.00 -3.83 26.01
C LYS A 177 -35.35 -4.11 26.68
N VAL A 178 -35.65 -5.37 26.98
CA VAL A 178 -36.45 -5.76 28.16
C VAL A 178 -35.80 -6.98 28.81
N GLY A 179 -35.63 -6.91 30.14
CA GLY A 179 -34.81 -7.81 30.95
C GLY A 179 -35.52 -9.01 31.57
N ALA A 180 -34.68 -9.80 32.23
CA ALA A 180 -34.86 -11.03 33.00
C ALA A 180 -36.14 -11.23 33.84
N SER A 181 -36.62 -12.47 33.92
CA SER A 181 -36.62 -13.33 35.15
C SER A 181 -37.54 -14.56 35.00
N SER A 182 -37.37 -15.49 35.95
CA SER A 182 -37.66 -16.93 35.98
C SER A 182 -39.08 -17.39 36.34
N SER A 183 -39.28 -18.72 36.18
CA SER A 183 -40.16 -19.69 36.90
C SER A 183 -41.59 -20.01 36.39
N GLU A 184 -41.70 -21.27 35.91
CA GLU A 184 -42.73 -22.32 36.11
C GLU A 184 -44.25 -22.03 36.05
N SER A 185 -44.96 -22.70 35.13
CA SER A 185 -45.96 -23.74 35.40
C SER A 185 -46.66 -24.16 34.09
N GLY A 186 -46.87 -25.47 33.92
CA GLY A 186 -47.21 -26.08 32.64
C GLY A 186 -48.69 -26.19 32.28
N MET A 187 -48.94 -26.59 31.03
CA MET A 187 -49.88 -27.65 30.64
C MET A 187 -49.63 -28.07 29.19
N GLN A 188 -49.69 -29.39 28.97
CA GLN A 188 -49.46 -30.12 27.73
C GLN A 188 -50.58 -29.86 26.69
N GLU A 189 -50.22 -29.74 25.41
CA GLU A 189 -50.45 -30.79 24.39
C GLU A 189 -49.68 -30.47 23.10
N PRO A 190 -49.19 -31.48 22.35
CA PRO A 190 -48.13 -31.32 21.36
C PRO A 190 -48.67 -31.11 19.95
N VAL A 191 -48.16 -30.09 19.24
CA VAL A 191 -48.24 -30.05 17.77
C VAL A 191 -47.01 -30.77 17.23
N GLN A 192 -47.29 -31.82 16.48
CA GLN A 192 -46.39 -32.79 15.87
C GLN A 192 -45.39 -32.09 14.92
N GLU A 193 -44.12 -32.04 15.28
CA GLU A 193 -43.05 -31.76 14.31
C GLU A 193 -42.80 -33.02 13.49
N ASP A 194 -43.18 -32.98 12.21
CA ASP A 194 -42.85 -33.99 11.22
C ASP A 194 -41.33 -34.01 11.00
N ALA A 195 -40.65 -34.89 11.74
CA ALA A 195 -39.33 -35.37 11.40
C ALA A 195 -39.42 -36.26 10.14
N SER A 196 -39.19 -35.70 8.94
CA SER A 196 -38.53 -36.38 7.80
C SER A 196 -38.70 -35.64 6.47
N VAL A 197 -37.94 -34.57 6.24
CA VAL A 197 -37.47 -34.27 4.87
C VAL A 197 -36.00 -33.86 4.93
N VAL A 198 -35.12 -34.81 5.25
CA VAL A 198 -33.77 -34.75 4.69
C VAL A 198 -33.94 -34.97 3.20
N THR A 199 -33.93 -33.90 2.41
CA THR A 199 -33.81 -33.99 0.97
C THR A 199 -32.46 -34.62 0.68
N THR A 200 -32.43 -35.93 0.54
CA THR A 200 -31.27 -36.66 0.02
C THR A 200 -31.08 -36.21 -1.42
N ILE A 201 -30.13 -35.29 -1.61
CA ILE A 201 -29.71 -34.87 -2.95
C ILE A 201 -29.22 -36.12 -3.67
N ASP A 202 -29.90 -36.52 -4.75
CA ASP A 202 -29.53 -37.68 -5.54
C ASP A 202 -28.18 -37.41 -6.23
N THR A 203 -27.13 -38.06 -5.73
CA THR A 203 -25.76 -37.92 -6.22
C THR A 203 -25.42 -38.94 -7.31
N ARG A 204 -26.38 -39.78 -7.74
CA ARG A 204 -26.17 -40.90 -8.69
C ARG A 204 -25.83 -40.50 -10.13
N GLY A 205 -25.61 -39.22 -10.41
CA GLY A 205 -25.05 -38.73 -11.68
C GLY A 205 -23.71 -37.99 -11.54
N LEU A 206 -23.17 -37.85 -10.32
CA LEU A 206 -21.98 -37.06 -10.04
C LEU A 206 -20.67 -37.87 -10.09
N GLU A 207 -20.66 -39.03 -10.77
CA GLU A 207 -19.44 -39.80 -11.08
C GLU A 207 -18.78 -39.35 -12.38
N SER A 208 -18.82 -38.05 -12.64
CA SER A 208 -18.13 -37.43 -13.77
C SER A 208 -16.66 -37.14 -13.43
N ASN A 209 -15.79 -37.20 -14.44
CA ASN A 209 -14.34 -36.98 -14.36
C ASN A 209 -13.91 -35.74 -13.54
N TRP A 210 -14.74 -34.70 -13.43
CA TRP A 210 -14.45 -33.51 -12.61
C TRP A 210 -14.47 -33.80 -11.10
N VAL A 211 -15.40 -34.62 -10.60
CA VAL A 211 -15.46 -35.02 -9.18
C VAL A 211 -14.27 -35.90 -8.83
N THR A 212 -13.90 -36.82 -9.72
CA THR A 212 -12.71 -37.65 -9.56
C THR A 212 -11.43 -36.80 -9.57
N SER A 213 -11.35 -35.80 -10.45
CA SER A 213 -10.25 -34.82 -10.47
C SER A 213 -10.17 -34.00 -9.19
N ILE A 214 -11.30 -33.52 -8.65
CA ILE A 214 -11.35 -32.79 -7.38
C ILE A 214 -10.96 -33.71 -6.22
N LYS A 215 -11.46 -34.95 -6.19
CA LYS A 215 -11.09 -35.96 -5.18
C LYS A 215 -9.59 -36.27 -5.21
N GLU A 216 -9.01 -36.37 -6.41
CA GLU A 216 -7.56 -36.60 -6.58
C GLU A 216 -6.74 -35.38 -6.14
N ARG A 217 -7.15 -34.16 -6.54
CA ARG A 217 -6.55 -32.91 -6.03
C ARG A 217 -6.65 -32.83 -4.51
N LEU A 218 -7.77 -33.19 -3.92
CA LEU A 218 -7.97 -33.26 -2.47
C LEU A 218 -7.10 -34.34 -1.82
N ARG A 219 -6.88 -35.49 -2.46
CA ARG A 219 -6.01 -36.55 -1.96
C ARG A 219 -4.55 -36.09 -1.93
N ILE A 220 -4.10 -35.42 -2.99
CA ILE A 220 -2.80 -34.75 -3.06
C ILE A 220 -2.71 -33.66 -1.98
N TRP A 221 -3.75 -32.84 -1.81
CA TRP A 221 -3.79 -31.75 -0.83
C TRP A 221 -3.79 -32.26 0.62
N ARG A 222 -4.51 -33.35 0.91
CA ARG A 222 -4.52 -34.03 2.22
C ARG A 222 -3.23 -34.78 2.52
N GLY A 223 -2.50 -35.19 1.48
CA GLY A 223 -1.16 -35.79 1.58
C GLY A 223 -0.05 -34.76 1.79
N ARG A 224 -0.33 -33.45 1.63
CA ARG A 224 0.58 -32.41 2.11
C ARG A 224 0.59 -32.45 3.64
N PRO A 225 1.74 -32.23 4.29
CA PRO A 225 1.77 -32.10 5.73
C PRO A 225 0.75 -31.03 6.14
N LYS A 226 -0.30 -31.44 6.86
CA LYS A 226 -1.16 -30.49 7.56
C LYS A 226 -0.23 -29.69 8.47
N ALA A 227 -0.24 -28.37 8.34
CA ALA A 227 0.25 -27.51 9.41
C ALA A 227 -0.48 -27.97 10.66
N SER A 228 0.24 -28.64 11.57
CA SER A 228 -0.31 -28.98 12.86
C SER A 228 -0.77 -27.67 13.49
N SER A 229 -1.84 -27.71 14.25
CA SER A 229 -2.32 -26.57 15.05
C SER A 229 -1.32 -26.12 16.13
N GLU A 230 -0.08 -26.60 16.08
CA GLU A 230 1.08 -26.18 16.87
C GLU A 230 2.18 -25.48 16.03
N SER A 231 2.02 -25.34 14.71
CA SER A 231 3.06 -24.73 13.84
C SER A 231 2.84 -23.24 13.59
N ILE A 232 2.95 -22.44 14.65
CA ILE A 232 3.24 -21.01 14.52
C ILE A 232 4.75 -20.89 14.27
N SER A 233 5.22 -21.09 13.04
CA SER A 233 6.67 -20.94 12.73
C SER A 233 7.00 -20.13 11.48
N CYS A 234 6.00 -19.76 10.68
CA CYS A 234 6.22 -18.94 9.51
C CYS A 234 6.33 -17.47 9.92
N SER A 235 7.52 -16.88 9.78
CA SER A 235 7.80 -15.48 10.11
C SER A 235 8.13 -14.65 8.87
N ILE A 236 8.73 -15.27 7.86
CA ILE A 236 9.16 -14.61 6.63
C ILE A 236 8.10 -14.87 5.54
N HIS A 237 7.34 -13.82 5.21
CA HIS A 237 6.24 -13.89 4.27
C HIS A 237 6.54 -13.10 3.01
N ARG A 238 6.08 -13.61 1.87
CA ARG A 238 5.96 -12.78 0.68
C ARG A 238 4.82 -11.79 0.86
N VAL A 239 5.07 -10.52 0.59
CA VAL A 239 4.06 -9.47 0.74
C VAL A 239 2.96 -9.71 -0.29
N THR A 240 1.71 -9.64 0.18
CA THR A 240 0.55 -9.92 -0.67
C THR A 240 0.49 -8.96 -1.85
N HIS A 241 -0.08 -9.40 -2.97
CA HIS A 241 -0.22 -8.56 -4.16
C HIS A 241 -0.94 -7.24 -3.86
N CYS A 242 -1.90 -7.24 -2.94
CA CYS A 242 -2.59 -6.04 -2.49
C CYS A 242 -1.58 -5.02 -1.96
N LEU A 243 -0.77 -5.39 -0.96
CA LEU A 243 0.26 -4.53 -0.37
C LEU A 243 1.33 -4.07 -1.37
N ARG A 244 1.62 -4.89 -2.39
CA ARG A 244 2.62 -4.59 -3.42
C ARG A 244 2.13 -3.60 -4.48
N GLN A 245 0.82 -3.57 -4.79
CA GLN A 245 0.28 -2.78 -5.90
C GLN A 245 0.54 -1.27 -5.73
N SER A 246 0.56 -0.81 -4.48
CA SER A 246 0.75 0.60 -4.14
C SER A 246 2.23 1.02 -4.13
N ASN A 247 3.17 0.12 -3.79
CA ASN A 247 4.60 0.44 -3.59
C ASN A 247 5.58 -0.71 -3.93
N GLU A 248 5.52 -1.25 -5.15
CA GLU A 248 6.29 -2.45 -5.54
C GLU A 248 7.81 -2.35 -5.28
N LYS A 249 8.40 -1.16 -5.47
CA LYS A 249 9.85 -0.92 -5.29
C LYS A 249 10.33 -1.09 -3.84
N VAL A 250 9.43 -0.99 -2.87
CA VAL A 250 9.76 -1.03 -1.43
C VAL A 250 10.04 -2.45 -0.94
N TYR A 251 9.50 -3.45 -1.65
CA TYR A 251 9.59 -4.86 -1.29
C TYR A 251 10.60 -5.62 -2.17
N ASP A 252 11.22 -4.94 -3.13
CA ASP A 252 12.13 -5.55 -4.09
C ASP A 252 13.58 -5.09 -3.83
N PRO A 253 14.51 -6.03 -3.52
CA PRO A 253 15.90 -5.68 -3.23
C PRO A 253 16.60 -5.06 -4.44
N GLN A 254 17.41 -4.04 -4.20
CA GLN A 254 18.05 -3.23 -5.25
C GLN A 254 19.52 -3.56 -5.46
N LEU A 255 20.21 -4.02 -4.42
CA LEU A 255 21.64 -4.31 -4.40
C LEU A 255 21.95 -5.76 -4.08
N ILE A 256 21.20 -6.36 -3.15
CA ILE A 256 21.50 -7.72 -2.68
C ILE A 256 20.25 -8.53 -2.37
N SER A 257 20.18 -9.74 -2.93
CA SER A 257 19.16 -10.72 -2.56
C SER A 257 19.68 -11.58 -1.40
N ILE A 258 18.94 -11.68 -0.32
CA ILE A 258 19.21 -12.52 0.85
C ILE A 258 18.06 -13.50 1.01
N GLY A 259 18.39 -14.78 1.18
CA GLY A 259 17.42 -15.85 1.26
C GLY A 259 16.77 -16.24 -0.09
N PRO A 260 15.75 -17.13 -0.04
CA PRO A 260 15.22 -17.83 -1.20
C PRO A 260 14.18 -17.04 -2.02
N LEU A 261 13.44 -16.10 -1.43
CA LEU A 261 12.28 -15.46 -2.08
C LEU A 261 12.66 -14.62 -3.32
N HIS A 262 13.86 -14.05 -3.33
CA HIS A 262 14.40 -13.29 -4.46
C HIS A 262 15.56 -13.99 -5.18
N TYR A 263 15.71 -15.31 -4.98
CA TYR A 263 16.85 -16.07 -5.49
C TYR A 263 17.05 -15.95 -7.02
N GLU A 264 15.96 -15.88 -7.80
CA GLU A 264 16.04 -15.73 -9.26
C GLU A 264 16.68 -14.41 -9.70
N LYS A 265 16.52 -13.33 -8.91
CA LYS A 265 17.10 -12.01 -9.21
C LYS A 265 18.62 -11.99 -9.14
N ARG A 266 19.21 -12.92 -8.38
CA ARG A 266 20.67 -13.12 -8.29
C ARG A 266 21.29 -13.43 -9.65
N LYS A 267 20.56 -14.17 -10.49
CA LYS A 267 21.04 -14.62 -11.81
C LYS A 267 20.87 -13.57 -12.90
N SER A 268 20.17 -12.47 -12.65
CA SER A 268 19.87 -11.46 -13.67
C SER A 268 20.35 -10.06 -13.28
N GLN A 269 19.82 -9.49 -12.20
CA GLN A 269 19.97 -8.07 -11.88
C GLN A 269 21.03 -7.79 -10.79
N LEU A 270 21.29 -8.76 -9.90
CA LEU A 270 22.09 -8.55 -8.68
C LEU A 270 23.44 -9.33 -8.68
N GLN A 271 23.94 -9.71 -9.86
CA GLN A 271 25.12 -10.58 -10.00
C GLN A 271 26.39 -10.03 -9.32
N ALA A 272 26.63 -8.71 -9.42
CA ALA A 272 27.85 -8.09 -8.89
C ALA A 272 28.02 -8.27 -7.37
N MET A 273 26.91 -8.24 -6.62
CA MET A 273 26.97 -8.43 -5.16
C MET A 273 27.04 -9.91 -4.78
N GLU A 274 26.58 -10.83 -5.64
CA GLU A 274 26.77 -12.27 -5.41
C GLU A 274 28.26 -12.65 -5.51
N GLU A 275 29.02 -12.11 -6.46
CA GLU A 275 30.48 -12.29 -6.51
C GLU A 275 31.16 -11.83 -5.22
N TYR A 276 30.65 -10.74 -4.64
CA TYR A 276 31.17 -10.22 -3.38
C TYR A 276 30.88 -11.13 -2.19
N LYS A 277 29.72 -11.82 -2.14
CA LYS A 277 29.44 -12.83 -1.11
C LYS A 277 30.45 -13.97 -1.12
N TRP A 278 30.85 -14.42 -2.31
CA TRP A 278 31.91 -15.44 -2.44
C TRP A 278 33.24 -14.96 -1.88
N ARG A 279 33.60 -13.68 -2.10
CA ARG A 279 34.78 -13.08 -1.47
C ARG A 279 34.66 -13.00 0.05
N CYS A 280 33.47 -12.72 0.59
CA CYS A 280 33.24 -12.75 2.04
C CYS A 280 33.44 -14.17 2.60
N LEU A 281 32.93 -15.20 1.92
CA LEU A 281 33.13 -16.59 2.31
C LEU A 281 34.61 -16.99 2.28
N ASP A 282 35.34 -16.65 1.21
CA ASP A 282 36.78 -16.91 1.08
C ASP A 282 37.60 -16.22 2.19
N ASN A 283 37.24 -14.98 2.54
CA ASN A 283 37.86 -14.25 3.65
C ASN A 283 37.58 -14.91 5.01
N ILE A 284 36.39 -15.46 5.24
CA ILE A 284 36.06 -16.18 6.47
C ILE A 284 36.84 -17.51 6.53
N LEU A 285 36.87 -18.25 5.43
CA LEU A 285 37.57 -19.54 5.34
C LEU A 285 39.09 -19.39 5.51
N SER A 286 39.70 -18.37 4.91
CA SER A 286 41.14 -18.10 5.05
C SER A 286 41.55 -17.68 6.47
N ARG A 287 40.63 -17.10 7.25
CA ARG A 287 40.84 -16.71 8.66
C ARG A 287 40.59 -17.86 9.63
N SER A 288 39.71 -18.79 9.28
CA SER A 288 39.35 -19.91 10.14
C SER A 288 40.44 -20.98 10.13
N ARG A 289 41.03 -21.26 11.30
CA ARG A 289 42.08 -22.27 11.45
C ARG A 289 41.56 -23.71 11.31
N GLU A 290 40.26 -23.93 11.47
CA GLU A 290 39.60 -25.26 11.50
C GLU A 290 38.32 -25.33 10.64
N GLY A 291 37.98 -24.26 9.91
CA GLY A 291 36.72 -24.13 9.18
C GLY A 291 36.76 -24.82 7.83
N SER A 292 36.37 -26.09 7.78
CA SER A 292 36.06 -26.74 6.51
C SER A 292 34.69 -26.27 6.02
N LEU A 293 34.54 -25.99 4.72
CA LEU A 293 33.26 -25.59 4.11
C LEU A 293 32.16 -26.63 4.42
N GLU A 294 32.56 -27.89 4.51
CA GLU A 294 31.71 -29.02 4.87
C GLU A 294 31.08 -28.86 6.26
N ARG A 295 31.79 -28.26 7.23
CA ARG A 295 31.26 -28.01 8.57
C ARG A 295 30.11 -27.01 8.55
N TYR A 296 30.23 -25.93 7.78
CA TYR A 296 29.16 -24.94 7.63
C TYR A 296 27.96 -25.51 6.90
N LEU A 297 28.19 -26.24 5.81
CA LEU A 297 27.13 -26.90 5.05
C LEU A 297 26.42 -27.97 5.88
N ALA A 298 27.14 -28.75 6.68
CA ALA A 298 26.55 -29.74 7.58
C ALA A 298 25.67 -29.10 8.65
N ALA A 299 26.13 -27.99 9.26
CA ALA A 299 25.36 -27.26 10.28
C ALA A 299 24.05 -26.69 9.72
N VAL A 300 24.06 -26.17 8.49
CA VAL A 300 22.83 -25.68 7.84
C VAL A 300 21.92 -26.82 7.41
N LYS A 301 22.46 -27.94 6.90
CA LYS A 301 21.68 -29.11 6.52
C LYS A 301 20.89 -29.72 7.69
N GLU A 302 21.49 -29.76 8.88
CA GLU A 302 20.81 -30.19 10.11
C GLU A 302 19.57 -29.31 10.43
N LEU A 303 19.65 -28.03 10.10
CA LEU A 303 18.63 -27.02 10.40
C LEU A 303 17.70 -26.73 9.21
N GLU A 304 17.90 -27.38 8.06
CA GLU A 304 17.21 -27.06 6.81
C GLU A 304 15.69 -27.19 6.92
N GLU A 305 15.19 -28.27 7.52
CA GLU A 305 13.75 -28.51 7.64
C GLU A 305 13.08 -27.39 8.45
N ARG A 306 13.73 -26.97 9.54
CA ARG A 306 13.25 -25.87 10.38
C ARG A 306 13.34 -24.53 9.63
N ALA A 307 14.42 -24.29 8.87
CA ALA A 307 14.60 -23.06 8.11
C ALA A 307 13.55 -22.90 7.00
N ARG A 308 13.21 -23.99 6.28
CA ARG A 308 12.16 -23.97 5.26
C ARG A 308 10.78 -23.68 5.84
N LYS A 309 10.49 -24.14 7.07
CA LYS A 309 9.26 -23.86 7.81
C LYS A 309 9.11 -22.39 8.25
N CYS A 310 10.16 -21.57 8.14
CA CYS A 310 10.09 -20.14 8.43
C CYS A 310 9.52 -19.31 7.27
N TYR A 311 9.47 -19.88 6.06
CA TYR A 311 8.99 -19.20 4.86
C TYR A 311 7.55 -19.59 4.52
N SER A 312 6.78 -18.61 4.03
CA SER A 312 5.36 -18.83 3.68
C SER A 312 5.14 -19.66 2.42
N GLU A 313 6.16 -19.70 1.55
CA GLU A 313 6.10 -20.37 0.26
C GLU A 313 6.96 -21.64 0.23
N VAL A 314 6.56 -22.59 -0.61
CA VAL A 314 7.37 -23.78 -0.88
C VAL A 314 8.56 -23.38 -1.75
N ILE A 315 9.75 -23.47 -1.18
CA ILE A 315 10.99 -23.06 -1.85
C ILE A 315 11.39 -24.12 -2.89
N PRO A 316 11.43 -23.80 -4.20
CA PRO A 316 11.72 -24.74 -5.27
C PRO A 316 13.24 -24.96 -5.47
N LEU A 317 13.98 -25.15 -4.37
CA LEU A 317 15.42 -25.41 -4.37
C LEU A 317 15.71 -26.77 -3.77
N ASP A 318 16.65 -27.51 -4.36
CA ASP A 318 17.20 -28.72 -3.77
C ASP A 318 17.98 -28.42 -2.48
N SER A 319 18.23 -29.46 -1.67
CA SER A 319 18.88 -29.32 -0.36
C SER A 319 20.29 -28.74 -0.44
N ASN A 320 21.07 -29.09 -1.49
CA ASN A 320 22.43 -28.59 -1.63
C ASN A 320 22.42 -27.11 -2.01
N SER A 321 21.63 -26.73 -3.02
CA SER A 321 21.50 -25.33 -3.44
C SER A 321 20.95 -24.44 -2.31
N PHE A 322 20.02 -24.96 -1.51
CA PHE A 322 19.49 -24.24 -0.36
C PHE A 322 20.55 -24.02 0.73
N ALA A 323 21.31 -25.07 1.07
CA ALA A 323 22.38 -24.97 2.07
C ALA A 323 23.48 -24.01 1.61
N GLU A 324 23.90 -24.08 0.34
CA GLU A 324 24.88 -23.16 -0.26
C GLU A 324 24.43 -21.70 -0.14
N MET A 325 23.19 -21.41 -0.56
CA MET A 325 22.62 -20.07 -0.49
C MET A 325 22.60 -19.55 0.96
N MET A 326 22.14 -20.36 1.92
CA MET A 326 22.05 -19.97 3.32
C MET A 326 23.42 -19.69 3.94
N VAL A 327 24.44 -20.52 3.64
CA VAL A 327 25.80 -20.29 4.12
C VAL A 327 26.37 -19.01 3.53
N LEU A 328 26.28 -18.81 2.21
CA LEU A 328 26.79 -17.60 1.54
C LEU A 328 26.16 -16.33 2.09
N ASP A 329 24.84 -16.31 2.23
CA ASP A 329 24.10 -15.15 2.71
C ASP A 329 24.41 -14.84 4.18
N ALA A 330 24.44 -15.87 5.03
CA ALA A 330 24.76 -15.73 6.44
C ALA A 330 26.20 -15.26 6.66
N CYS A 331 27.16 -15.85 5.95
CA CYS A 331 28.56 -15.44 6.00
C CYS A 331 28.75 -13.99 5.55
N PHE A 332 28.07 -13.58 4.47
CA PHE A 332 28.08 -12.19 4.04
C PHE A 332 27.54 -11.25 5.12
N MET A 333 26.40 -11.58 5.75
CA MET A 333 25.82 -10.74 6.82
C MET A 333 26.73 -10.66 8.05
N ILE A 334 27.33 -11.77 8.46
CA ILE A 334 28.28 -11.80 9.60
C ILE A 334 29.49 -10.92 9.28
N GLU A 335 30.06 -11.03 8.09
CA GLU A 335 31.21 -10.22 7.68
C GLU A 335 30.83 -8.73 7.56
N PHE A 336 29.62 -8.44 7.07
CA PHE A 336 29.06 -7.09 7.03
C PHE A 336 28.91 -6.47 8.43
N PHE A 337 28.52 -7.25 9.44
CA PHE A 337 28.43 -6.78 10.83
C PHE A 337 29.79 -6.63 11.50
N ARG A 338 30.77 -7.48 11.13
CA ARG A 338 32.12 -7.49 11.73
C ARG A 338 33.02 -6.35 11.25
N ARG A 339 32.93 -5.96 9.98
CA ARG A 339 33.88 -5.02 9.37
C ARG A 339 33.64 -3.60 9.88
N ASP A 340 34.60 -3.12 10.66
CA ASP A 340 34.74 -1.70 10.95
C ASP A 340 34.97 -0.93 9.63
N ASN A 341 34.51 0.31 9.56
CA ASN A 341 34.30 1.09 8.31
C ASN A 341 35.55 1.31 7.42
N ASN A 342 36.72 0.76 7.78
CA ASN A 342 38.02 1.22 7.29
C ASN A 342 38.77 0.26 6.36
N GLU A 343 38.41 -1.03 6.26
CA GLU A 343 39.23 -2.00 5.49
C GLU A 343 38.80 -2.23 4.04
N ASP A 344 37.51 -2.08 3.68
CA ASP A 344 37.04 -2.23 2.30
C ASP A 344 36.50 -0.95 1.67
N PRO A 345 36.91 -0.63 0.42
CA PRO A 345 36.39 0.52 -0.32
C PRO A 345 34.87 0.53 -0.50
N ILE A 346 34.25 -0.66 -0.56
CA ILE A 346 32.79 -0.83 -0.71
C ILE A 346 32.05 -0.33 0.54
N PHE A 347 32.61 -0.56 1.74
CA PHE A 347 31.98 -0.17 3.01
C PHE A 347 32.37 1.25 3.46
N GLN A 348 33.40 1.85 2.87
CA GLN A 348 33.73 3.27 3.05
C GLN A 348 32.68 4.21 2.44
N LEU A 349 31.95 3.74 1.41
CA LEU A 349 30.87 4.51 0.80
C LEU A 349 29.62 4.49 1.68
N LYS A 350 29.43 5.56 2.46
CA LYS A 350 28.28 5.73 3.37
C LYS A 350 26.92 5.46 2.71
N TRP A 351 26.72 5.92 1.47
CA TRP A 351 25.46 5.69 0.75
C TRP A 351 25.22 4.21 0.45
N LEU A 352 26.28 3.47 0.11
CA LEU A 352 26.21 2.05 -0.23
C LEU A 352 25.96 1.21 1.02
N LYS A 353 26.63 1.55 2.13
CA LYS A 353 26.35 0.96 3.44
C LYS A 353 24.87 1.12 3.80
N LEU A 354 24.34 2.34 3.69
CA LEU A 354 22.93 2.61 3.99
C LEU A 354 21.96 1.86 3.07
N ALA A 355 22.29 1.71 1.79
CA ALA A 355 21.46 0.98 0.83
C ALA A 355 21.49 -0.53 1.09
N LEU A 356 22.66 -1.10 1.43
CA LEU A 356 22.79 -2.49 1.86
C LEU A 356 22.02 -2.76 3.15
N THR A 357 22.09 -1.84 4.13
CA THR A 357 21.30 -1.97 5.36
C THR A 357 19.80 -2.00 5.06
N ALA A 358 19.32 -1.21 4.09
CA ALA A 358 17.91 -1.26 3.70
C ALA A 358 17.51 -2.63 3.14
N ASP A 359 18.30 -3.17 2.21
CA ASP A 359 18.04 -4.50 1.64
C ASP A 359 18.16 -5.63 2.69
N ILE A 360 19.14 -5.57 3.59
CA ILE A 360 19.45 -6.67 4.55
C ILE A 360 18.53 -6.65 5.77
N MET A 361 18.30 -5.47 6.38
CA MET A 361 17.57 -5.38 7.65
C MET A 361 16.11 -4.98 7.50
N MET A 362 15.78 -4.17 6.49
CA MET A 362 14.48 -3.51 6.46
C MET A 362 13.45 -4.24 5.59
N MET A 363 13.86 -5.14 4.69
CA MET A 363 12.94 -5.80 3.76
C MET A 363 12.46 -7.16 4.29
N LEU A 364 11.13 -7.35 4.40
CA LEU A 364 10.53 -8.59 4.90
C LEU A 364 10.85 -9.79 4.00
N GLU A 365 10.79 -9.63 2.67
CA GLU A 365 11.03 -10.71 1.71
C GLU A 365 12.51 -11.10 1.58
N ASN A 366 13.42 -10.28 2.13
CA ASN A 366 14.87 -10.41 1.96
C ASN A 366 15.56 -10.81 3.27
N GLN A 367 14.98 -11.76 4.01
CA GLN A 367 15.45 -12.20 5.33
C GLN A 367 15.88 -13.68 5.33
N ILE A 368 16.76 -14.03 6.28
CA ILE A 368 16.98 -15.42 6.70
C ILE A 368 16.67 -15.62 8.19
N PRO A 369 16.36 -16.85 8.62
CA PRO A 369 16.08 -17.13 10.02
C PRO A 369 17.29 -16.83 10.92
N PHE A 370 17.05 -16.12 12.01
CA PHE A 370 18.09 -15.62 12.93
C PHE A 370 18.88 -16.75 13.60
N PHE A 371 18.27 -17.92 13.81
CA PHE A 371 18.97 -19.07 14.38
C PHE A 371 20.04 -19.66 13.43
N ILE A 372 19.90 -19.51 12.11
CA ILE A 372 20.94 -19.90 11.15
C ILE A 372 22.15 -18.97 11.29
N LEU A 373 21.89 -17.67 11.43
CA LEU A 373 22.93 -16.66 11.68
C LEU A 373 23.70 -16.98 12.97
N HIS A 374 22.98 -17.23 14.08
CA HIS A 374 23.59 -17.65 15.35
C HIS A 374 24.47 -18.88 15.21
N ARG A 375 23.92 -19.94 14.60
CA ARG A 375 24.66 -21.19 14.45
C ARG A 375 25.95 -21.02 13.64
N LEU A 376 25.92 -20.22 12.58
CA LEU A 376 27.12 -19.98 11.76
C LEU A 376 28.09 -19.02 12.42
N PHE A 377 27.60 -18.03 13.17
CA PHE A 377 28.45 -17.12 13.94
C PHE A 377 29.23 -17.85 15.03
N ASP A 378 28.58 -18.74 15.78
CA ASP A 378 29.25 -19.59 16.79
C ASP A 378 30.38 -20.42 16.18
N LEU A 379 30.27 -20.79 14.89
CA LEU A 379 31.30 -21.57 14.19
C LEU A 379 32.41 -20.70 13.58
N ILE A 380 32.21 -19.38 13.45
CA ILE A 380 33.16 -18.44 12.83
C ILE A 380 33.96 -17.69 13.89
N ASP A 381 33.35 -17.36 15.03
CA ASP A 381 33.91 -16.43 16.01
C ASP A 381 33.92 -17.00 17.44
N ASP A 382 34.67 -18.09 17.66
CA ASP A 382 34.88 -18.69 19.00
C ASP A 382 35.58 -17.74 20.02
N SER A 383 35.97 -16.52 19.62
CA SER A 383 36.92 -15.67 20.36
C SER A 383 36.46 -14.23 20.67
N ARG A 384 35.19 -13.86 20.44
CA ARG A 384 34.64 -12.56 20.88
C ARG A 384 33.42 -12.72 21.80
N PRO A 385 33.26 -11.84 22.80
CA PRO A 385 32.14 -11.90 23.76
C PRO A 385 30.83 -11.28 23.25
N HIS A 386 30.79 -10.76 22.02
CA HIS A 386 29.65 -9.98 21.53
C HIS A 386 28.64 -10.85 20.79
N SER A 387 27.36 -10.73 21.16
CA SER A 387 26.27 -11.39 20.44
C SER A 387 26.03 -10.78 19.05
N ILE A 388 25.43 -11.53 18.11
CA ILE A 388 25.02 -11.00 16.80
C ILE A 388 24.11 -9.79 16.95
N GLN A 389 23.21 -9.82 17.95
CA GLN A 389 22.34 -8.69 18.28
C GLN A 389 23.14 -7.44 18.62
N GLU A 390 24.24 -7.57 19.38
CA GLU A 390 25.14 -6.45 19.69
C GLU A 390 25.84 -5.93 18.43
N MET A 391 26.26 -6.79 17.52
CA MET A 391 26.87 -6.31 16.26
C MET A 391 25.83 -5.64 15.34
N ALA A 392 24.57 -6.08 15.38
CA ALA A 392 23.49 -5.45 14.62
C ALA A 392 23.22 -4.00 15.08
N THR A 393 23.59 -3.62 16.32
CA THR A 393 23.47 -2.23 16.81
C THR A 393 24.27 -1.25 15.96
N ILE A 394 25.38 -1.70 15.35
CA ILE A 394 26.26 -0.86 14.51
C ILE A 394 25.50 -0.32 13.30
N LEU A 395 24.45 -1.01 12.86
CA LEU A 395 23.65 -0.61 11.70
C LEU A 395 22.61 0.46 12.02
N PHE A 396 22.14 0.50 13.28
CA PHE A 396 21.20 1.52 13.78
C PHE A 396 21.48 1.87 15.24
N PRO A 397 22.58 2.57 15.53
CA PRO A 397 22.95 2.91 16.91
C PRO A 397 21.90 3.79 17.60
N ASP A 398 21.14 4.56 16.81
CA ASP A 398 20.07 5.45 17.30
C ASP A 398 18.78 4.71 17.70
N ILE A 399 18.56 3.49 17.21
CA ILE A 399 17.33 2.71 17.42
C ILE A 399 17.61 1.50 18.31
N LEU A 400 18.68 0.77 18.00
CA LEU A 400 19.11 -0.45 18.67
C LEU A 400 20.38 -0.15 19.47
N ASP A 401 20.19 0.31 20.70
CA ASP A 401 21.24 0.53 21.69
C ASP A 401 21.38 -0.67 22.66
N SER A 402 22.37 -0.64 23.54
CA SER A 402 22.62 -1.71 24.52
C SER A 402 21.48 -1.87 25.53
N THR A 403 20.75 -0.81 25.89
CA THR A 403 19.64 -0.88 26.84
C THR A 403 18.44 -1.64 26.26
N VAL A 404 18.21 -1.51 24.95
CA VAL A 404 17.14 -2.27 24.26
C VAL A 404 17.46 -3.75 24.24
N LEU A 405 18.72 -4.07 23.97
CA LEU A 405 19.16 -5.46 23.87
C LEU A 405 19.00 -6.16 25.21
N GLU A 406 19.31 -5.48 26.32
CA GLU A 406 19.05 -6.00 27.66
C GLU A 406 17.54 -6.19 27.90
N LYS A 407 16.70 -5.21 27.56
CA LYS A 407 15.23 -5.38 27.64
C LYS A 407 14.71 -6.54 26.79
N ILE A 408 15.25 -6.76 25.59
CA ILE A 408 14.90 -7.89 24.72
C ILE A 408 15.28 -9.21 25.38
N ARG A 409 16.47 -9.28 26.00
CA ARG A 409 16.94 -10.46 26.75
C ARG A 409 16.05 -10.75 27.95
N GLU A 410 15.67 -9.73 28.71
CA GLU A 410 14.78 -9.85 29.87
C GLU A 410 13.36 -10.28 29.48
N SER A 411 12.88 -9.83 28.32
CA SER A 411 11.51 -10.08 27.86
C SER A 411 11.29 -11.46 27.24
N ASN A 412 12.32 -12.32 27.17
CA ASN A 412 12.26 -13.67 26.59
C ASN A 412 11.69 -13.73 25.16
N ILE A 413 11.78 -12.65 24.38
CA ILE A 413 11.26 -12.61 23.00
C ILE A 413 12.20 -13.41 22.08
N GLN A 414 11.68 -14.47 21.46
CA GLN A 414 12.43 -15.22 20.46
C GLN A 414 12.46 -14.46 19.13
N ILE A 415 13.59 -13.79 18.87
CA ILE A 415 13.85 -13.09 17.61
C ILE A 415 13.94 -14.08 16.45
N GLN A 416 13.16 -13.83 15.39
CA GLN A 416 13.00 -14.73 14.25
C GLN A 416 13.91 -14.35 13.07
N HIS A 417 14.12 -13.05 12.82
CA HIS A 417 14.98 -12.47 11.78
C HIS A 417 15.31 -11.01 12.12
N LEU A 418 16.15 -10.33 11.33
CA LEU A 418 16.63 -8.97 11.63
C LEU A 418 15.50 -7.93 11.64
N LEU A 419 14.54 -8.02 10.70
CA LEU A 419 13.37 -7.13 10.74
C LEU A 419 12.53 -7.30 12.03
N HIS A 420 12.43 -8.52 12.58
CA HIS A 420 11.76 -8.76 13.86
C HIS A 420 12.58 -8.20 15.04
N LEU A 421 13.91 -8.24 14.99
CA LEU A 421 14.77 -7.57 15.98
C LEU A 421 14.49 -6.06 16.01
N MET A 422 14.38 -5.44 14.83
CA MET A 422 14.03 -4.04 14.70
C MET A 422 12.61 -3.75 15.21
N HIS A 423 11.63 -4.60 14.88
CA HIS A 423 10.27 -4.48 15.39
C HIS A 423 10.21 -4.58 16.92
N ALA A 424 10.87 -5.57 17.52
CA ALA A 424 10.93 -5.75 18.97
C ALA A 424 11.57 -4.54 19.68
N SER A 425 12.55 -3.89 19.03
CA SER A 425 13.19 -2.68 19.56
C SER A 425 12.24 -1.51 19.73
N PHE A 426 11.20 -1.41 18.89
CA PHE A 426 10.16 -0.40 19.01
C PHE A 426 9.11 -0.76 20.07
N ILE A 427 8.70 -2.03 20.17
CA ILE A 427 7.65 -2.45 21.12
C ILE A 427 8.08 -2.29 22.57
N LEU A 428 9.25 -2.84 22.93
CA LEU A 428 9.69 -2.95 24.33
C LEU A 428 9.99 -1.59 25.00
N LYS A 429 9.95 -0.52 24.21
CA LYS A 429 10.07 0.85 24.69
C LYS A 429 8.70 1.52 24.90
N VAL A 430 7.62 1.00 24.30
CA VAL A 430 6.24 1.52 24.42
C VAL A 430 5.44 0.89 25.56
N GLU A 431 5.78 -0.34 25.99
CA GLU A 431 4.99 -1.12 26.97
C GLU A 431 4.83 -0.48 28.36
N GLU A 432 5.53 0.61 28.70
CA GLU A 432 5.39 1.26 30.01
C GLU A 432 4.03 1.98 30.23
N LYS A 433 3.16 2.17 29.22
CA LYS A 433 2.06 3.16 29.35
C LYS A 433 0.63 2.81 28.89
N CYS A 434 0.34 1.66 28.29
CA CYS A 434 -0.98 1.46 27.66
C CYS A 434 -1.78 0.28 28.23
N SER A 435 -2.84 0.59 28.97
CA SER A 435 -3.90 -0.34 29.36
C SER A 435 -5.21 0.04 28.65
N GLY A 436 -5.62 -0.78 27.68
CA GLY A 436 -6.91 -0.60 27.02
C GLY A 436 -7.09 -1.50 25.82
N THR A 437 -7.79 -2.63 26.01
CA THR A 437 -8.40 -3.41 24.94
C THR A 437 -9.73 -2.75 24.57
N SER A 438 -9.75 -2.00 23.47
CA SER A 438 -11.01 -1.49 22.91
C SER A 438 -10.92 -1.30 21.41
N VAL A 439 -12.10 -1.39 20.77
CA VAL A 439 -12.31 -1.27 19.33
C VAL A 439 -11.76 0.07 18.82
N PHE A 440 -11.04 0.02 17.70
CA PHE A 440 -10.56 1.21 17.01
C PHE A 440 -11.73 2.12 16.60
N GLN A 441 -11.70 3.37 17.05
CA GLN A 441 -12.64 4.40 16.63
C GLN A 441 -11.91 5.41 15.75
N ARG A 442 -12.42 5.61 14.54
CA ARG A 442 -11.86 6.60 13.62
C ARG A 442 -11.98 8.01 14.21
N ILE A 443 -10.91 8.79 14.14
CA ILE A 443 -10.90 10.20 14.56
C ILE A 443 -11.03 11.14 13.36
N PRO A 444 -11.52 12.39 13.54
CA PRO A 444 -11.52 13.41 12.50
C PRO A 444 -10.11 13.79 12.01
N SER A 445 -10.01 14.34 10.79
CA SER A 445 -8.76 14.82 10.21
C SER A 445 -8.17 16.02 10.97
N ALA A 446 -6.86 16.26 10.82
CA ALA A 446 -6.16 17.32 11.54
C ALA A 446 -6.80 18.70 11.35
N SER A 447 -7.24 19.01 10.13
CA SER A 447 -8.03 20.21 9.82
C SER A 447 -9.33 20.31 10.62
N LYS A 448 -10.12 19.23 10.69
CA LYS A 448 -11.38 19.20 11.45
C LYS A 448 -11.12 19.29 12.96
N LEU A 449 -10.08 18.64 13.46
CA LEU A 449 -9.69 18.73 14.87
C LEU A 449 -9.26 20.15 15.24
N LYS A 450 -8.54 20.84 14.36
CA LYS A 450 -8.16 22.25 14.55
C LYS A 450 -9.38 23.18 14.54
N ASP A 451 -10.37 22.90 13.68
CA ASP A 451 -11.66 23.62 13.65
C ASP A 451 -12.43 23.42 14.97
N ALA A 452 -12.45 22.19 15.51
CA ALA A 452 -13.01 21.85 16.83
C ALA A 452 -12.22 22.44 18.01
N GLY A 453 -11.02 22.97 17.74
CA GLY A 453 -10.22 23.69 18.70
C GLY A 453 -9.13 22.90 19.40
N ILE A 454 -8.86 21.70 18.93
CA ILE A 454 -7.74 20.88 19.37
C ILE A 454 -6.44 21.51 18.88
N LYS A 455 -5.45 21.57 19.76
CA LYS A 455 -4.10 22.04 19.43
C LYS A 455 -3.18 20.84 19.21
N PHE A 456 -2.36 20.93 18.18
CA PHE A 456 -1.26 20.00 17.96
C PHE A 456 0.00 20.58 18.58
N LYS A 457 0.79 19.73 19.23
CA LYS A 457 2.07 20.13 19.81
C LYS A 457 3.13 19.08 19.55
N GLU A 458 4.31 19.54 19.15
CA GLU A 458 5.50 18.71 19.16
C GLU A 458 5.81 18.31 20.60
N ARG A 459 6.02 17.01 20.82
CA ARG A 459 6.54 16.51 22.08
C ARG A 459 8.07 16.68 22.11
N THR A 460 8.53 17.74 22.77
CA THR A 460 9.95 18.16 22.81
C THR A 460 10.79 17.47 23.89
N GLU A 461 10.21 16.60 24.73
CA GLU A 461 10.96 15.78 25.69
C GLU A 461 11.76 14.69 24.93
N LYS A 462 12.80 15.11 24.20
CA LYS A 462 13.81 14.24 23.58
C LYS A 462 14.70 13.66 24.67
N LYS A 463 14.14 12.90 25.62
CA LYS A 463 14.97 12.06 26.48
C LYS A 463 15.52 10.87 25.71
N ASP A 464 14.79 10.41 24.69
CA ASP A 464 15.11 9.25 23.88
C ASP A 464 14.52 9.37 22.45
N ILE A 465 15.20 8.84 21.44
CA ILE A 465 14.75 8.74 20.02
C ILE A 465 13.51 7.80 19.87
N LEU A 466 13.03 7.27 21.00
CA LEU A 466 12.33 6.00 21.12
C LEU A 466 10.85 6.16 21.44
N ASP A 467 10.43 7.40 21.65
CA ASP A 467 9.07 7.80 21.95
C ASP A 467 8.25 8.04 20.65
N ILE A 468 8.74 7.70 19.45
CA ILE A 468 8.08 8.02 18.15
C ILE A 468 6.62 7.54 18.03
N PHE A 469 6.24 6.52 18.80
CA PHE A 469 4.89 5.96 18.85
C PHE A 469 4.06 6.43 20.06
N ALA A 470 4.65 7.24 20.94
CA ALA A 470 4.05 7.66 22.21
C ALA A 470 3.23 8.95 22.05
N ILE A 471 1.95 8.76 21.76
CA ILE A 471 0.97 9.84 21.61
C ILE A 471 0.30 10.12 22.94
N LYS A 472 0.05 11.40 23.24
CA LYS A 472 -0.65 11.81 24.46
C LYS A 472 -1.74 12.82 24.11
N PHE A 473 -2.88 12.70 24.79
CA PHE A 473 -3.97 13.68 24.69
C PHE A 473 -4.27 14.24 26.07
N GLU A 474 -4.15 15.56 26.24
CA GLU A 474 -4.49 16.24 27.49
C GLU A 474 -5.18 17.58 27.22
N LYS A 475 -6.34 17.78 27.84
CA LYS A 475 -7.07 19.07 27.87
C LYS A 475 -7.25 19.72 26.48
N GLY A 476 -7.56 18.92 25.45
CA GLY A 476 -7.74 19.42 24.08
C GLY A 476 -6.44 19.71 23.32
N SER A 477 -5.29 19.19 23.78
CA SER A 477 -4.03 19.19 23.03
C SER A 477 -3.58 17.77 22.74
N ILE A 478 -3.26 17.48 21.47
CA ILE A 478 -2.63 16.23 21.05
C ILE A 478 -1.12 16.49 20.96
N GLU A 479 -0.35 15.76 21.75
CA GLU A 479 1.11 15.78 21.73
C GLU A 479 1.60 14.58 20.93
N ILE A 480 2.28 14.87 19.81
CA ILE A 480 2.86 13.86 18.93
C ILE A 480 4.37 14.11 18.85
N PRO A 481 5.20 13.07 18.99
CA PRO A 481 6.63 13.15 18.71
C PRO A 481 6.91 13.63 17.29
N SER A 482 7.98 14.41 17.11
CA SER A 482 8.42 14.82 15.78
C SER A 482 8.94 13.60 15.00
N ILE A 483 8.48 13.42 13.76
CA ILE A 483 8.95 12.37 12.86
C ILE A 483 9.48 12.98 11.57
N GLN A 484 10.70 12.57 11.23
CA GLN A 484 11.32 12.88 9.95
C GLN A 484 10.96 11.79 8.94
N PHE A 485 10.19 12.16 7.91
CA PHE A 485 9.82 11.24 6.85
C PHE A 485 10.71 11.47 5.62
N TRP A 486 11.65 10.54 5.41
CA TRP A 486 12.48 10.42 4.21
C TRP A 486 12.05 9.17 3.43
N ASP A 487 12.45 9.00 2.18
CA ASP A 487 12.11 7.82 1.35
C ASP A 487 12.39 6.47 2.06
N ARG A 488 13.44 6.43 2.90
CA ARG A 488 13.79 5.24 3.69
C ARG A 488 12.90 5.00 4.90
N ALA A 489 12.38 6.05 5.53
CA ALA A 489 11.42 5.91 6.62
C ALA A 489 10.17 5.17 6.11
N ASN A 490 9.68 5.55 4.92
CA ASN A 490 8.57 4.86 4.26
C ASN A 490 8.85 3.36 4.04
N LEU A 491 10.07 3.01 3.59
CA LEU A 491 10.47 1.62 3.39
C LEU A 491 10.40 0.80 4.68
N ILE A 492 10.89 1.36 5.79
CA ILE A 492 10.83 0.72 7.11
C ILE A 492 9.38 0.52 7.55
N PHE A 493 8.57 1.58 7.53
CA PHE A 493 7.18 1.54 8.00
C PHE A 493 6.37 0.49 7.24
N LEU A 494 6.45 0.49 5.91
CA LEU A 494 5.71 -0.46 5.07
C LEU A 494 6.11 -1.92 5.29
N ASN A 495 7.39 -2.20 5.51
CA ASN A 495 7.85 -3.56 5.78
C ASN A 495 7.50 -4.02 7.20
N LEU A 496 7.55 -3.13 8.19
CA LEU A 496 7.09 -3.44 9.56
C LEU A 496 5.57 -3.68 9.61
N ILE A 497 4.79 -2.88 8.90
CA ILE A 497 3.34 -3.08 8.75
C ILE A 497 3.06 -4.42 8.08
N ALA A 498 3.74 -4.74 6.97
CA ALA A 498 3.59 -6.03 6.30
C ALA A 498 3.95 -7.21 7.22
N PHE A 499 5.00 -7.05 8.03
CA PHE A 499 5.39 -8.04 9.03
C PHE A 499 4.30 -8.23 10.10
N GLU A 500 3.78 -7.14 10.69
CA GLU A 500 2.71 -7.21 11.70
C GLU A 500 1.38 -7.79 11.15
N GLN A 501 1.08 -7.56 9.87
CA GLN A 501 -0.12 -8.11 9.24
C GLN A 501 0.01 -9.61 8.90
N CYS A 502 1.22 -10.06 8.54
CA CYS A 502 1.45 -11.46 8.15
C CYS A 502 1.83 -12.35 9.34
N TYR A 503 2.44 -11.80 10.39
CA TYR A 503 2.91 -12.56 11.55
C TYR A 503 1.90 -12.49 12.71
N CYS A 504 1.08 -13.55 12.85
CA CYS A 504 -0.01 -13.61 13.83
C CYS A 504 0.38 -13.37 15.31
N PRO A 505 1.56 -13.79 15.82
CA PRO A 505 1.94 -13.57 17.22
C PRO A 505 2.35 -12.14 17.57
N CYS A 506 2.36 -11.24 16.58
CA CYS A 506 2.94 -9.91 16.73
C CYS A 506 1.96 -8.89 17.31
N LYS A 507 2.44 -7.99 18.19
CA LYS A 507 1.68 -6.80 18.58
C LYS A 507 1.72 -5.77 17.43
N LYS A 508 0.57 -5.18 17.13
CA LYS A 508 0.34 -4.33 15.94
C LYS A 508 0.59 -2.84 16.21
N TYR A 509 1.72 -2.49 16.85
CA TYR A 509 2.00 -1.11 17.25
C TYR A 509 2.23 -0.18 16.06
N VAL A 510 3.03 -0.61 15.09
CA VAL A 510 3.37 0.21 13.91
C VAL A 510 2.14 0.41 13.04
N THR A 511 1.35 -0.65 12.85
CA THR A 511 0.06 -0.63 12.15
C THR A 511 -0.94 0.27 12.85
N ALA A 512 -1.02 0.22 14.19
CA ALA A 512 -1.91 1.09 14.96
C ALA A 512 -1.53 2.57 14.84
N TYR A 513 -0.23 2.88 14.93
CA TYR A 513 0.29 4.21 14.69
C TYR A 513 -0.01 4.71 13.27
N ALA A 514 0.24 3.87 12.26
CA ALA A 514 -0.02 4.22 10.86
C ALA A 514 -1.52 4.51 10.62
N ALA A 515 -2.42 3.71 11.22
CA ALA A 515 -3.85 3.94 11.14
C ALA A 515 -4.29 5.24 11.85
N PHE A 516 -3.70 5.56 13.01
CA PHE A 516 -3.94 6.83 13.69
C PHE A 516 -3.48 8.02 12.84
N MET A 517 -2.26 7.97 12.30
CA MET A 517 -1.72 9.04 11.44
C MET A 517 -2.52 9.21 10.16
N ASN A 518 -3.01 8.12 9.57
CA ASN A 518 -3.89 8.20 8.41
C ASN A 518 -5.25 8.86 8.72
N CYS A 519 -5.76 8.76 9.96
CA CYS A 519 -6.95 9.51 10.33
C CYS A 519 -6.67 11.02 10.34
N LEU A 520 -5.50 11.42 10.84
CA LEU A 520 -5.09 12.82 10.89
C LEU A 520 -4.79 13.39 9.49
N ILE A 521 -4.15 12.62 8.62
CA ILE A 521 -3.64 13.05 7.31
C ILE A 521 -4.56 12.56 6.20
N CYS A 522 -5.56 13.37 5.83
CA CYS A 522 -6.43 13.05 4.69
C CYS A 522 -6.03 13.81 3.41
N ASN A 523 -5.52 15.03 3.54
CA ASN A 523 -5.14 15.90 2.42
C ASN A 523 -3.88 16.73 2.73
N SER A 524 -3.38 17.47 1.73
CA SER A 524 -2.18 18.31 1.87
C SER A 524 -2.29 19.39 2.96
N LYS A 525 -3.49 19.91 3.24
CA LYS A 525 -3.71 20.90 4.30
C LYS A 525 -3.51 20.30 5.69
N ASP A 526 -3.88 19.03 5.86
CA ASP A 526 -3.62 18.31 7.11
C ASP A 526 -2.11 18.13 7.34
N VAL A 527 -1.36 17.82 6.29
CA VAL A 527 0.12 17.75 6.32
C VAL A 527 0.72 19.10 6.66
N GLU A 528 0.27 20.18 6.01
CA GLU A 528 0.74 21.55 6.28
C GLU A 528 0.56 21.93 7.76
N ILE A 529 -0.58 21.57 8.35
CA ILE A 529 -0.85 21.80 9.78
C ILE A 529 0.17 21.06 10.64
N LEU A 530 0.40 19.77 10.39
CA LEU A 530 1.32 18.97 11.19
C LEU A 530 2.79 19.40 11.00
N CYS A 531 3.17 19.83 9.80
CA CYS A 531 4.49 20.38 9.53
C CYS A 531 4.72 21.71 10.27
N ARG A 532 3.72 22.60 10.24
CA ARG A 532 3.79 23.90 10.93
C ARG A 532 3.94 23.75 12.44
N GLU A 533 3.37 22.70 13.02
CA GLU A 533 3.42 22.43 14.47
C GLU A 533 4.64 21.57 14.85
N GLY A 534 5.57 21.30 13.92
CA GLY A 534 6.82 20.58 14.16
C GLY A 534 6.69 19.06 14.30
N ILE A 535 5.50 18.51 14.08
CA ILE A 535 5.22 17.08 14.24
C ILE A 535 5.76 16.28 13.06
N ILE A 536 5.66 16.82 11.85
CA ILE A 536 6.20 16.17 10.65
C ILE A 536 7.25 17.05 10.01
N ASP A 537 8.42 16.48 9.80
CA ASP A 537 9.47 17.08 8.98
C ASP A 537 9.46 16.40 7.60
N ASN A 538 8.90 17.11 6.61
CA ASN A 538 8.63 16.58 5.27
C ASN A 538 9.86 16.68 4.35
N TRP A 539 10.47 15.53 4.04
CA TRP A 539 11.53 15.41 3.05
C TRP A 539 11.14 14.52 1.85
N VAL A 540 9.86 14.15 1.75
CA VAL A 540 9.34 13.30 0.66
C VAL A 540 9.10 14.12 -0.60
N GLY A 541 8.85 15.42 -0.46
CA GLY A 541 8.55 16.32 -1.58
C GLY A 541 7.50 17.35 -1.18
N SER A 542 6.36 17.37 -1.89
CA SER A 542 5.25 18.24 -1.54
C SER A 542 4.38 17.67 -0.43
N ASP A 543 3.61 18.52 0.25
CA ASP A 543 2.61 18.10 1.24
C ASP A 543 1.54 17.17 0.63
N GLY A 544 1.28 17.31 -0.68
CA GLY A 544 0.40 16.41 -1.43
C GLY A 544 1.00 15.01 -1.59
N ASP A 545 2.30 14.90 -1.85
CA ASP A 545 3.00 13.62 -1.99
C ASP A 545 3.02 12.86 -0.67
N MET A 546 3.25 13.57 0.44
CA MET A 546 3.18 13.01 1.78
C MET A 546 1.76 12.53 2.14
N ALA A 547 0.73 13.31 1.82
CA ALA A 547 -0.66 12.88 2.03
C ALA A 547 -0.99 11.63 1.19
N ALA A 548 -0.52 11.58 -0.06
CA ALA A 548 -0.70 10.41 -0.92
C ALA A 548 0.01 9.17 -0.35
N LEU A 549 1.21 9.34 0.20
CA LEU A 549 1.98 8.28 0.82
C LEU A 549 1.20 7.64 1.99
N PHE A 550 0.70 8.43 2.95
CA PHE A 550 -0.09 7.91 4.08
C PHE A 550 -1.39 7.25 3.64
N ASN A 551 -2.12 7.86 2.69
CA ASN A 551 -3.33 7.26 2.16
C ASN A 551 -3.05 5.92 1.45
N ASN A 552 -1.93 5.80 0.73
CA ASN A 552 -1.51 4.53 0.13
C ASN A 552 -1.13 3.50 1.18
N MET A 553 -0.39 3.88 2.23
CA MET A 553 -0.08 2.98 3.34
C MET A 553 -1.36 2.45 4.01
N ALA A 554 -2.39 3.29 4.10
CA ALA A 554 -3.63 2.96 4.81
C ALA A 554 -4.65 2.14 4.02
N ARG A 555 -4.63 2.18 2.69
CA ARG A 555 -5.58 1.45 1.82
C ARG A 555 -5.57 -0.06 2.05
N GLU A 556 -4.51 -0.59 2.62
CA GLU A 556 -4.27 -2.02 2.83
C GLU A 556 -4.05 -2.37 4.31
N LEU A 557 -4.37 -1.47 5.25
CA LEU A 557 -4.28 -1.76 6.69
C LEU A 557 -5.48 -2.55 7.17
N THR A 558 -5.27 -3.83 7.54
CA THR A 558 -6.24 -4.59 8.34
C THR A 558 -5.98 -4.37 9.83
N VAL A 559 -6.68 -3.40 10.42
CA VAL A 559 -6.70 -3.21 11.88
C VAL A 559 -7.79 -4.11 12.44
N TYR A 560 -7.41 -5.21 13.09
CA TYR A 560 -8.35 -6.05 13.83
C TYR A 560 -8.72 -5.36 15.14
N GLU A 561 -9.98 -5.51 15.55
CA GLU A 561 -10.65 -4.69 16.57
C GLU A 561 -10.09 -4.84 18.01
N ASP A 562 -9.30 -5.88 18.28
CA ASP A 562 -8.97 -6.27 19.66
C ASP A 562 -7.60 -5.76 20.19
N ASP A 563 -6.67 -5.28 19.35
CA ASP A 563 -5.28 -4.98 19.76
C ASP A 563 -4.78 -3.57 19.33
N PHE A 564 -5.60 -2.54 19.53
CA PHE A 564 -5.24 -1.15 19.17
C PHE A 564 -4.86 -0.32 20.40
N TYR A 565 -3.56 -0.12 20.65
CA TYR A 565 -3.06 0.57 21.86
C TYR A 565 -3.47 2.05 21.96
N LEU A 566 -3.74 2.71 20.83
CA LEU A 566 -4.21 4.10 20.77
C LEU A 566 -5.74 4.23 20.92
N SER A 567 -6.45 3.14 21.22
CA SER A 567 -7.92 3.13 21.21
C SER A 567 -8.50 4.05 22.28
N GLY A 568 -7.90 4.04 23.48
CA GLY A 568 -8.24 4.97 24.56
C GLY A 568 -8.11 6.43 24.14
N ILE A 569 -6.99 6.79 23.49
CA ILE A 569 -6.73 8.15 23.01
C ILE A 569 -7.75 8.55 21.93
N CYS A 570 -8.05 7.66 20.98
CA CYS A 570 -9.05 7.93 19.95
C CYS A 570 -10.43 8.20 20.54
N LYS A 571 -10.81 7.41 21.55
CA LYS A 571 -12.08 7.57 22.28
C LYS A 571 -12.13 8.90 23.03
N GLU A 572 -11.06 9.30 23.71
CA GLU A 572 -10.98 10.59 24.40
C GLU A 572 -11.07 11.78 23.44
N ILE A 573 -10.40 11.70 22.28
CA ILE A 573 -10.48 12.73 21.22
C ILE A 573 -11.91 12.86 20.71
N ASN A 574 -12.56 11.75 20.39
CA ASN A 574 -13.93 11.74 19.90
C ASN A 574 -14.91 12.28 20.96
N GLN A 575 -14.76 11.90 22.23
CA GLN A 575 -15.56 12.43 23.34
C GLN A 575 -15.37 13.95 23.51
N TYR A 576 -14.14 14.45 23.36
CA TYR A 576 -13.87 15.88 23.37
C TYR A 576 -14.55 16.59 22.21
N CYS A 577 -14.48 16.05 20.99
CA CYS A 577 -15.12 16.65 19.81
C CYS A 577 -16.65 16.66 19.89
N GLU A 578 -17.27 15.67 20.53
CA GLU A 578 -18.71 15.62 20.75
C GLU A 578 -19.21 16.54 21.87
N SER A 579 -18.30 17.10 22.69
CA SER A 579 -18.69 18.03 23.73
C SER A 579 -19.19 19.37 23.15
N THR A 580 -20.10 20.02 23.88
CA THR A 580 -20.93 21.12 23.36
C THR A 580 -20.12 22.29 22.78
N TRP A 581 -19.02 22.66 23.44
CA TRP A 581 -18.22 23.82 23.06
C TRP A 581 -17.32 23.57 21.83
N PRO A 582 -16.52 22.49 21.76
CA PRO A 582 -15.79 22.11 20.55
C PRO A 582 -16.68 21.94 19.32
N LYS A 583 -17.85 21.31 19.49
CA LYS A 583 -18.83 21.12 18.41
C LYS A 583 -19.36 22.44 17.87
N LEU A 584 -19.80 23.34 18.75
CA LEU A 584 -20.26 24.68 18.38
C LEU A 584 -19.15 25.49 17.69
N ARG A 585 -17.92 25.42 18.21
CA ARG A 585 -16.76 26.09 17.62
C ARG A 585 -16.46 25.58 16.22
N ALA A 586 -16.49 24.27 16.00
CA ALA A 586 -16.26 23.69 14.68
C ALA A 586 -17.29 24.20 13.67
N THR A 587 -18.58 24.24 14.04
CA THR A 587 -19.65 24.79 13.20
C THR A 587 -19.42 26.27 12.88
N LEU A 588 -19.08 27.09 13.88
CA LEU A 588 -18.80 28.51 13.67
C LEU A 588 -17.62 28.74 12.72
N VAL A 589 -16.52 27.99 12.89
CA VAL A 589 -15.34 28.10 12.04
C VAL A 589 -15.65 27.67 10.61
N HIS A 590 -16.38 26.57 10.44
CA HIS A 590 -16.68 26.01 9.14
C HIS A 590 -17.62 26.91 8.32
N ASP A 591 -18.71 27.37 8.94
CA ASP A 591 -19.80 28.06 8.23
C ASP A 591 -19.53 29.55 8.05
N TYR A 592 -18.86 30.20 9.01
CA TYR A 592 -18.70 31.66 9.02
C TYR A 592 -17.28 32.13 8.74
N PHE A 593 -16.24 31.42 9.21
CA PHE A 593 -14.86 31.90 9.12
C PHE A 593 -14.11 31.43 7.86
N LYS A 594 -14.73 30.61 6.99
CA LYS A 594 -14.16 30.25 5.68
C LYS A 594 -14.52 31.23 4.56
N ASN A 595 -15.64 31.94 4.67
CA ASN A 595 -16.09 32.90 3.66
C ASN A 595 -15.83 34.34 4.15
N PRO A 596 -15.01 35.14 3.46
CA PRO A 596 -14.71 36.53 3.85
C PRO A 596 -15.97 37.37 4.09
N TRP A 597 -17.01 37.17 3.29
CA TRP A 597 -18.29 37.89 3.42
C TRP A 597 -19.11 37.43 4.62
N ALA A 598 -19.00 36.17 5.01
CA ALA A 598 -19.63 35.66 6.23
C ALA A 598 -18.95 36.22 7.48
N ILE A 599 -17.62 36.46 7.45
CA ILE A 599 -16.90 37.16 8.53
C ILE A 599 -17.39 38.60 8.66
N VAL A 600 -17.47 39.34 7.56
CA VAL A 600 -17.97 40.73 7.59
C VAL A 600 -19.41 40.77 8.09
N SER A 601 -20.26 39.85 7.64
CA SER A 601 -21.65 39.74 8.07
C SER A 601 -21.77 39.39 9.56
N PHE A 602 -20.93 38.48 10.06
CA PHE A 602 -20.85 38.12 11.46
C PHE A 602 -20.40 39.29 12.33
N LEU A 603 -19.35 40.02 11.92
CA LEU A 603 -18.88 41.21 12.62
C LEU A 603 -19.91 42.34 12.62
N ALA A 604 -20.60 42.55 11.50
CA ALA A 604 -21.68 43.53 11.41
C ALA A 604 -22.86 43.16 12.33
N ALA A 605 -23.27 41.89 12.35
CA ALA A 605 -24.31 41.40 13.26
C ALA A 605 -23.90 41.54 14.73
N LEU A 606 -22.64 41.23 15.08
CA LEU A 606 -22.10 41.40 16.43
C LEU A 606 -22.05 42.88 16.85
N LEU A 607 -21.63 43.77 15.95
CA LEU A 607 -21.62 45.21 16.19
C LEU A 607 -23.05 45.74 16.42
N LEU A 608 -24.01 45.33 15.58
CA LEU A 608 -25.42 45.69 15.74
C LEU A 608 -26.01 45.15 17.04
N LEU A 609 -25.63 43.94 17.46
CA LEU A 609 -26.02 43.36 18.75
C LEU A 609 -25.47 44.20 19.92
N LEU A 610 -24.18 44.57 19.87
CA LEU A 610 -23.57 45.42 20.90
C LEU A 610 -24.24 46.80 20.96
N LEU A 611 -24.52 47.40 19.81
CA LEU A 611 -25.22 48.68 19.72
C LEU A 611 -26.64 48.59 20.29
N THR A 612 -27.38 47.53 19.99
CA THR A 612 -28.74 47.32 20.53
C THR A 612 -28.72 47.03 22.03
N ILE A 613 -27.77 46.25 22.55
CA ILE A 613 -27.57 46.09 24.00
C ILE A 613 -27.26 47.43 24.66
N THR A 614 -26.34 48.21 24.09
CA THR A 614 -25.96 49.54 24.62
C THR A 614 -27.16 50.49 24.62
N GLN A 615 -27.91 50.53 23.51
CA GLN A 615 -29.13 51.33 23.40
C GLN A 615 -30.19 50.90 24.42
N THR A 616 -30.39 49.60 24.59
CA THR A 616 -31.35 49.05 25.56
C THR A 616 -30.92 49.40 26.99
N PHE A 617 -29.63 49.28 27.31
CA PHE A 617 -29.08 49.65 28.61
C PHE A 617 -29.31 51.13 28.93
N PHE A 618 -28.99 52.05 28.01
CA PHE A 618 -29.22 53.48 28.20
C PHE A 618 -30.71 53.86 28.26
N SER A 619 -31.57 53.12 27.53
CA SER A 619 -33.02 53.34 27.55
C SER A 619 -33.67 52.82 28.84
N SER A 620 -33.19 51.71 29.39
CA SER A 620 -33.71 51.11 30.63
C SER A 620 -33.15 51.75 31.90
N PHE A 621 -31.97 52.38 31.84
CA PHE A 621 -31.35 53.06 32.98
C PHE A 621 -31.00 54.53 32.66
N PRO A 622 -32.01 55.40 32.51
CA PRO A 622 -31.81 56.81 32.14
C PRO A 622 -30.98 57.61 33.15
N LYS A 623 -30.84 57.13 34.40
CA LYS A 623 -29.96 57.72 35.43
C LYS A 623 -28.46 57.72 35.06
N PHE A 624 -28.03 56.84 34.16
CA PHE A 624 -26.65 56.82 33.65
C PHE A 624 -26.47 57.60 32.34
N ALA A 625 -27.56 57.92 31.63
CA ALA A 625 -27.53 58.71 30.40
C ALA A 625 -27.51 60.23 30.66
N TYR A 626 -28.11 60.67 31.78
CA TYR A 626 -28.10 62.05 32.24
C TYR A 626 -27.46 62.11 33.62
N GLY A 627 -26.17 62.49 33.68
CA GLY A 627 -25.48 62.69 34.94
C GLY A 627 -26.18 63.74 35.81
N LYS A 628 -26.84 63.28 36.87
CA LYS A 628 -27.19 64.05 38.07
C LYS A 628 -27.02 63.18 39.30
#